data_AF-A0A840C4T0-F1
#
_entry.id   AF-A0A840C4T0-F1
#
_cell.length_a   1.000
_cell.length_b   1.000
_cell.length_c   1.000
_cell.angle_alpha   90.00
_cell.angle_beta   90.00
_cell.angle_gamma   90.00
#
_symmetry.space_group_name_H-M   'P 1'
#
loop_
_entity.id
_entity.type
_entity.pdbx_description
1 polymer ?
#
loop_
_entity_poly.entity_id
_entity_poly.type
_entity_poly.pdbx_seq_one_letter_code
_entity_poly.pdbx_strand_id
1 'polypeptide(L)' 'MDGAPGFEVALPPDSRCVRLIESVQGARKWPRGLVREGHVWMWSVPAERWREMRKILPILKGIITVKYAKEGAPA' A
#
# COMPACT_ATOMS: atom_id res chain seq x y z
N MET A 1 5.17 15.30 -10.63
CA MET A 1 4.87 13.94 -11.12
C MET A 1 5.21 13.93 -12.60
N ASP A 2 6.15 13.11 -13.04
CA ASP A 2 6.69 13.06 -14.42
C ASP A 2 5.68 12.63 -15.52
N GLY A 3 4.37 12.65 -15.26
CA GLY A 3 3.35 12.28 -16.25
C GLY A 3 3.37 10.82 -16.70
N ALA A 4 4.27 9.98 -16.18
CA ALA A 4 4.34 8.57 -16.49
C ALA A 4 3.10 7.85 -15.93
N PRO A 5 2.43 6.98 -16.72
CA PRO A 5 1.26 6.26 -16.26
C PRO A 5 1.63 5.38 -15.06
N GLY A 6 0.85 5.47 -14.00
CA GLY A 6 1.08 4.75 -12.76
C GLY A 6 -0.19 4.64 -11.94
N PHE A 7 -0.15 3.80 -10.93
CA PHE A 7 -1.25 3.60 -10.00
C PHE A 7 -0.85 4.12 -8.63
N GLU A 8 -1.80 4.73 -7.95
CA GLU A 8 -1.63 5.19 -6.58
C GLU A 8 -2.30 4.22 -5.62
N VAL A 9 -1.58 3.84 -4.56
CA VAL A 9 -2.09 2.93 -3.53
C VAL A 9 -1.78 3.51 -2.17
N ALA A 10 -2.82 3.69 -1.36
CA ALA A 10 -2.65 4.06 0.03
C ALA A 10 -2.52 2.81 0.89
N LEU A 11 -1.46 2.76 1.69
CA LEU A 11 -1.21 1.65 2.61
C LEU A 11 -1.12 2.16 4.05
N PRO A 12 -1.66 1.40 5.02
CA PRO A 12 -1.50 1.72 6.44
C PRO A 12 -0.02 1.66 6.85
N PRO A 13 0.34 2.22 8.02
CA PRO A 13 1.68 2.10 8.62
C PRO A 13 1.98 0.67 9.13
N ASP A 14 1.83 -0.34 8.27
CA ASP A 14 2.22 -1.72 8.57
C ASP A 14 3.54 -2.06 7.87
N SER A 15 4.54 -2.46 8.65
CA SER A 15 5.87 -2.77 8.13
C SER A 15 5.88 -3.87 7.08
N ARG A 16 4.93 -4.82 7.11
CA ARG A 16 4.83 -5.88 6.10
C ARG A 16 4.28 -5.33 4.78
N CYS A 17 3.26 -4.47 4.85
CA CYS A 17 2.74 -3.77 3.68
C CYS A 17 3.81 -2.89 3.03
N VAL A 18 4.56 -2.14 3.83
CA VAL A 18 5.65 -1.28 3.36
C VAL A 18 6.75 -2.10 2.69
N ARG A 19 7.23 -3.17 3.31
CA ARG A 19 8.27 -4.03 2.71
C ARG A 19 7.83 -4.69 1.40
N LEU A 20 6.55 -5.06 1.28
CA LEU A 20 6.02 -5.66 0.06
C LEU A 20 6.02 -4.67 -1.10
N ILE A 21 5.56 -3.44 -0.89
CA ILE A 21 5.52 -2.45 -1.97
C ILE A 21 6.90 -1.86 -2.28
N GLU A 22 7.82 -1.80 -1.31
CA GLU A 22 9.23 -1.44 -1.53
C GLU A 22 9.97 -2.48 -2.41
N SER A 23 9.48 -3.72 -2.49
CA SER A 23 10.04 -4.72 -3.40
C SER A 23 9.71 -4.46 -4.87
N VAL A 24 8.72 -3.59 -5.16
CA VAL A 24 8.34 -3.23 -6.52
C VAL A 24 9.27 -2.12 -7.01
N GLN A 25 10.06 -2.42 -8.05
CA GLN A 25 11.03 -1.46 -8.58
C GLN A 25 10.35 -0.16 -9.03
N GLY A 26 10.87 0.99 -8.60
CA GLY A 26 10.31 2.29 -8.97
C GLY A 26 9.09 2.72 -8.16
N ALA A 27 8.65 1.94 -7.17
CA ALA A 27 7.65 2.39 -6.22
C ALA A 27 8.17 3.59 -5.41
N ARG A 28 7.38 4.66 -5.33
CA ARG A 28 7.71 5.88 -4.57
C ARG A 28 6.66 6.15 -3.51
N LYS A 29 7.08 6.47 -2.28
CA LYS A 29 6.17 6.82 -1.19
C LYS A 29 6.19 8.30 -0.85
N TRP A 30 5.05 8.84 -0.43
CA TRP A 30 4.93 10.13 0.22
C TRP A 30 3.86 10.08 1.32
N PRO A 31 3.95 10.95 2.34
CA PRO A 31 2.95 10.97 3.39
C PRO A 31 1.60 11.38 2.80
N ARG A 32 0.55 10.57 3.06
CA ARG A 32 -0.84 10.91 2.69
C ARG A 32 -1.55 11.63 3.84
N GLY A 33 -1.29 11.20 5.07
CA GLY A 33 -1.96 11.71 6.26
C GLY A 33 -1.62 10.87 7.49
N LEU A 34 -2.12 11.30 8.64
CA LEU A 34 -1.92 10.64 9.93
C LEU A 34 -3.23 9.93 10.33
N VAL A 35 -3.13 8.65 10.67
CA VAL A 35 -4.19 7.89 11.37
C VAL A 35 -3.76 7.65 12.81
N ARG A 36 -4.69 7.20 13.67
CA ARG A 36 -4.42 6.92 15.10
C ARG A 36 -3.18 6.03 15.33
N GLU A 37 -2.93 5.08 14.44
CA GLU A 37 -1.79 4.15 14.50
C GLU A 37 -0.51 4.65 13.81
N GLY A 38 -0.50 5.84 13.20
CA GLY A 38 0.69 6.41 12.54
C GLY A 38 0.42 6.99 11.15
N HIS A 39 1.47 7.14 10.33
CA HIS A 39 1.35 7.75 9.01
C HIS A 39 0.82 6.76 7.96
N VAL A 40 -0.26 7.13 7.27
CA VAL A 40 -0.67 6.47 6.03
C VAL A 40 0.25 6.96 4.91
N TRP A 41 0.84 6.00 4.21
CA TRP A 41 1.72 6.28 3.08
C TRP A 41 0.93 6.12 1.78
N MET A 42 1.02 7.13 0.92
CA MET A 42 0.62 6.98 -0.48
C MET A 42 1.81 6.45 -1.28
N TRP A 43 1.55 5.50 -2.17
CA TRP A 43 2.55 4.90 -3.02
C TRP A 43 2.18 5.09 -4.49
N SER A 44 3.09 5.62 -5.30
CA SER A 44 3.01 5.54 -6.76
C SER A 44 3.76 4.29 -7.22
N VAL A 45 3.11 3.49 -8.05
CA VAL A 45 3.71 2.34 -8.73
C VAL A 45 3.64 2.57 -10.24
N PRO A 46 4.77 2.52 -10.96
CA PRO A 46 4.78 2.63 -12.42
C PRO A 46 3.90 1.58 -13.09
N ALA A 47 3.15 1.95 -14.13
CA ALA A 47 2.23 1.02 -14.80
C ALA A 47 2.93 -0.19 -15.42
N GLU A 48 4.19 -0.05 -15.84
CA GLU A 48 5.05 -1.16 -16.30
C GLU A 48 5.20 -2.27 -15.25
N ARG A 49 5.11 -1.93 -13.96
CA ARG A 49 5.22 -2.86 -12.82
C ARG A 49 3.89 -3.41 -12.34
N TRP A 50 2.80 -3.15 -13.06
CA TRP A 50 1.47 -3.65 -12.69
C TRP A 50 1.41 -5.17 -12.52
N ARG A 51 2.17 -5.93 -13.32
CA ARG A 51 2.23 -7.40 -13.18
C ARG A 51 2.83 -7.84 -11.85
N GLU A 52 3.86 -7.15 -11.36
CA GLU A 52 4.46 -7.40 -10.05
C GLU A 52 3.49 -6.97 -8.95
N MET A 53 2.86 -5.81 -9.12
CA MET A 53 1.85 -5.29 -8.19
C MET A 53 0.68 -6.28 -8.03
N ARG A 54 0.16 -6.83 -9.13
CA ARG A 54 -0.93 -7.83 -9.09
C ARG A 54 -0.60 -9.07 -8.27
N LYS A 55 0.67 -9.49 -8.20
CA LYS A 55 1.09 -10.64 -7.37
C LYS A 55 1.05 -10.31 -5.89
N ILE A 56 1.37 -9.07 -5.49
CA ILE A 56 1.41 -8.67 -4.09
C ILE A 56 0.06 -8.16 -3.55
N LEU A 57 -0.83 -7.68 -4.41
CA LEU A 57 -2.19 -7.24 -4.03
C LEU A 57 -2.97 -8.23 -3.14
N PRO A 58 -3.05 -9.54 -3.45
CA PRO A 58 -3.76 -10.48 -2.57
C PRO A 58 -3.09 -10.62 -1.19
N ILE A 59 -1.76 -10.51 -1.12
CA ILE A 59 -1.00 -10.57 0.13
C ILE A 59 -1.25 -9.30 0.96
N LEU A 60 -1.20 -8.13 0.33
CA LEU A 60 -1.54 -6.85 0.96
C LEU A 60 -2.98 -6.88 1.52
N LYS A 61 -3.94 -7.36 0.72
CA LYS A 61 -5.32 -7.53 1.18
C LYS A 61 -5.40 -8.45 2.40
N GLY A 62 -4.70 -9.59 2.39
CA GLY A 62 -4.66 -10.50 3.54
C GLY A 62 -4.12 -9.84 4.81
N ILE A 63 -3.02 -9.09 4.71
CA ILE A 63 -2.44 -8.37 5.85
C ILE A 63 -3.42 -7.33 6.40
N ILE A 64 -4.02 -6.52 5.50
CA ILE A 64 -4.96 -5.46 5.86
C ILE A 64 -6.21 -6.08 6.49
N THR A 65 -6.79 -7.11 5.87
CA THR A 65 -7.97 -7.79 6.42
C THR A 65 -7.68 -8.41 7.79
N VAL A 66 -6.56 -9.11 7.99
CA VAL A 66 -6.25 -9.71 9.30
C VAL A 66 -6.07 -8.65 10.39
N LYS A 67 -5.44 -7.51 10.06
CA LYS A 67 -5.15 -6.45 11.03
C LYS A 67 -6.37 -5.58 11.31
N TYR A 68 -7.08 -5.14 10.27
CA TYR A 68 -8.17 -4.18 10.35
C TYR A 68 -9.57 -4.81 10.43
N ALA A 69 -9.75 -6.10 10.13
CA ALA A 69 -11.02 -6.77 10.43
C ALA A 69 -11.30 -6.87 11.94
N LYS A 70 -10.27 -6.72 12.79
CA LYS A 70 -10.45 -6.64 14.25
C LYS A 70 -11.00 -5.29 14.72
N GLU A 71 -10.96 -4.24 13.90
CA GLU A 71 -11.51 -2.92 14.23
C GLU A 71 -12.91 -2.67 13.60
N GLY A 72 -13.40 -3.60 12.78
CA GLY A 72 -14.62 -3.45 11.99
C GLY A 72 -15.76 -4.40 12.36
N ALA A 73 -15.77 -5.00 13.55
CA ALA A 73 -16.99 -5.61 14.07
C ALA A 73 -17.87 -4.48 14.65
N PRO A 74 -18.98 -4.08 14.00
CA PRO A 74 -19.98 -3.29 14.70
C PRO A 74 -20.49 -4.12 15.87
N ALA A 75 -20.42 -3.54 17.08
CA ALA A 75 -21.17 -4.01 18.24
C ALA A 75 -22.68 -3.81 18.03
#